data_AF-A0A966LXH5-F1
#
_entry.id   AF-A0A966LXH5-F1
#
_cell.length_a   1.000
_cell.length_b   1.000
_cell.length_c   1.000
_cell.angle_alpha   90.00
_cell.angle_beta   90.00
_cell.angle_gamma   90.00
#
_symmetry.space_group_name_H-M   'P 1'
#
loop_
_entity.id
_entity.type
_entity.pdbx_description
1 polymer ?
#
loop_
_entity_poly.entity_id
_entity_poly.type
_entity_poly.pdbx_seq_one_letter_code
_entity_poly.pdbx_strand_id
1 'polypeptide(L)' 'MKFSLGGFMFGAIAMIVGILMVRFYKGIADNLAGGLATYDKIRMWGVGVAVFGVLMMFGIIQWLLVLVLRQVFPQLN' A
#
# COMPACT_ATOMS: atom_id res chain seq x y z
N MET A 1 -1.57 -6.49 18.71
CA MET A 1 -1.31 -6.80 17.28
C MET A 1 -1.33 -8.31 17.15
N LYS A 2 -2.32 -8.89 16.45
CA LYS A 2 -2.32 -10.33 16.18
C LYS A 2 -1.64 -10.54 14.83
N PHE A 3 -0.59 -11.36 14.80
CA PHE A 3 0.04 -11.73 13.54
C PHE A 3 -1.00 -12.48 12.68
N SER A 4 -1.22 -11.98 11.47
CA SER A 4 -2.12 -12.60 10.50
C SER A 4 -1.30 -13.04 9.31
N LEU A 5 -1.25 -14.35 9.07
CA LEU A 5 -0.57 -14.91 7.90
C LEU A 5 -1.12 -14.32 6.59
N GLY A 6 -2.44 -14.11 6.52
CA GLY A 6 -3.07 -13.48 5.36
C GLY A 6 -2.62 -12.03 5.16
N GLY A 7 -2.55 -11.23 6.23
CA GLY A 7 -2.06 -9.85 6.16
C GLY A 7 -0.59 -9.77 5.76
N PHE A 8 0.23 -10.71 6.24
CA PHE A 8 1.63 -10.83 5.86
C PHE A 8 1.80 -11.19 4.38
N MET A 9 1.10 -12.21 3.90
CA MET A 9 1.17 -12.65 2.49
C MET A 9 0.66 -11.57 1.53
N PHE A 10 -0.47 -10.92 1.85
CA PHE A 10 -1.01 -9.86 1.00
C PHE A 10 -0.11 -8.62 1.01
N GLY A 11 0.44 -8.27 2.18
CA GLY A 11 1.46 -7.22 2.30
C GLY A 11 2.73 -7.53 1.50
N ALA A 12 3.15 -8.79 1.43
CA ALA A 12 4.31 -9.23 0.63
C ALA A 12 4.09 -9.01 -0.86
N ILE A 13 2.93 -9.45 -1.36
CA ILE A 13 2.57 -9.26 -2.76
C ILE A 13 2.48 -7.77 -3.08
N ALA A 14 1.80 -6.97 -2.24
CA ALA A 14 1.69 -5.53 -2.42
C ALA A 14 3.07 -4.85 -2.45
N MET A 15 3.98 -5.24 -1.56
CA MET A 15 5.35 -4.72 -1.55
C MET A 15 6.11 -5.06 -2.84
N ILE A 16 6.04 -6.31 -3.29
CA ILE A 16 6.69 -6.76 -4.53
C ILE A 16 6.14 -5.97 -5.72
N VAL A 17 4.82 -5.82 -5.81
CA VAL A 17 4.17 -5.01 -6.87
C VAL A 17 4.63 -3.56 -6.80
N GLY A 18 4.68 -2.94 -5.62
CA GLY A 18 5.18 -1.58 -5.44
C GLY A 18 6.63 -1.42 -5.92
N ILE A 19 7.52 -2.36 -5.56
CA ILE A 19 8.92 -2.35 -6.02
C ILE A 19 9.00 -2.49 -7.54
N LEU A 20 8.20 -3.38 -8.14
CA LEU A 20 8.12 -3.53 -9.60
C LEU A 20 7.63 -2.24 -10.27
N MET A 21 6.63 -1.57 -9.70
CA MET A 21 6.18 -0.26 -10.19
C MET A 21 7.27 0.80 -10.13
N VAL A 22 8.06 0.85 -9.05
CA VAL A 22 9.20 1.78 -8.94
C VAL A 22 10.31 1.44 -9.93
N ARG A 23 10.54 0.15 -10.23
CA ARG A 23 11.62 -0.29 -11.13
C ARG A 23 11.27 -0.11 -12.60
N PHE A 24 10.01 -0.34 -12.96
CA PHE A 24 9.49 -0.33 -14.32
C PHE A 24 8.55 0.86 -14.60
N TYR A 25 8.60 1.91 -13.77
CA TYR A 25 7.74 3.09 -13.89
C TYR A 25 7.67 3.69 -15.30
N LYS A 26 8.78 3.67 -16.05
CA LYS A 26 8.83 4.12 -17.45
C LYS A 26 7.95 3.26 -18.35
N GLY A 27 8.19 1.95 -18.35
CA GLY A 27 7.39 1.02 -19.15
C GLY A 27 5.91 1.01 -18.76
N ILE A 28 5.59 1.23 -17.48
CA ILE A 28 4.20 1.36 -17.02
C ILE A 28 3.59 2.68 -17.52
N ALA A 29 4.33 3.79 -17.46
CA ALA A 29 3.87 5.07 -18.00
C ALA A 29 3.60 4.99 -19.50
N ASP A 30 4.52 4.36 -20.23
CA ASP A 30 4.52 4.30 -21.69
C ASP A 30 3.44 3.37 -22.23
N ASN A 31 3.17 2.24 -21.55
CA ASN A 31 2.18 1.24 -22.00
C ASN A 31 0.80 1.38 -21.34
N LEU A 32 0.74 1.79 -20.07
CA LEU A 32 -0.47 1.75 -19.26
C LEU A 32 -1.08 3.14 -19.02
N ALA A 33 -0.24 4.16 -18.87
CA ALA A 33 -0.70 5.51 -18.58
C ALA A 33 -0.88 6.39 -19.83
N GLY A 34 -0.45 5.94 -21.02
CA GLY A 34 -0.70 6.62 -22.28
C GLY A 34 -0.24 8.09 -22.31
N GLY A 35 0.76 8.45 -21.50
CA GLY A 35 1.22 9.83 -21.34
C GLY A 35 0.37 10.72 -20.41
N LEU A 36 -0.72 10.24 -19.81
CA LEU A 36 -1.57 11.00 -18.88
C LEU A 36 -0.96 11.16 -17.47
N ALA A 37 -0.13 10.22 -17.05
CA ALA A 37 0.52 10.27 -15.74
C ALA A 37 2.02 10.59 -15.88
N THR A 38 2.44 11.66 -15.22
CA THR A 38 3.86 12.03 -15.10
C THR A 38 4.65 10.86 -14.49
N TYR A 39 5.81 10.51 -15.08
CA TYR A 39 6.69 9.43 -14.62
C TYR A 39 6.97 9.48 -13.11
N ASP A 40 7.18 10.68 -12.56
CA ASP A 40 7.41 10.90 -11.12
C ASP A 40 6.21 10.49 -10.27
N LYS A 41 4.99 10.72 -10.74
CA LYS A 41 3.78 10.28 -10.02
C LYS A 41 3.75 8.76 -9.95
N ILE A 42 3.95 8.05 -11.06
CA ILE A 42 3.92 6.58 -11.07
C ILE A 42 5.00 6.01 -10.15
N ARG A 43 6.19 6.59 -10.16
CA ARG A 43 7.27 6.20 -9.23
C ARG A 43 6.86 6.45 -7.77
N MET A 44 6.26 7.59 -7.45
CA MET A 44 5.75 7.88 -6.11
C MET A 44 4.64 6.92 -5.68
N TRP A 45 3.69 6.60 -6.56
CA TRP A 45 2.65 5.61 -6.31
C TRP A 45 3.25 4.24 -6.01
N GLY A 46 4.27 3.81 -6.77
CA GLY A 46 4.98 2.57 -6.50
C GLY A 46 5.65 2.54 -5.13
N VAL A 47 6.28 3.64 -4.70
CA VAL A 47 6.84 3.77 -3.34
C VAL A 47 5.72 3.70 -2.29
N GLY A 48 4.61 4.41 -2.52
CA GLY A 48 3.44 4.39 -1.63
C GLY A 48 2.85 2.99 -1.46
N VAL A 49 2.71 2.24 -2.56
CA VAL A 49 2.23 0.85 -2.56
C VAL A 49 3.22 -0.06 -1.82
N ALA A 50 4.53 0.14 -2.02
CA ALA A 50 5.56 -0.63 -1.31
C ALA A 50 5.49 -0.41 0.21
N VAL A 51 5.42 0.85 0.64
CA VAL A 51 5.27 1.23 2.05
C VAL A 51 3.96 0.69 2.63
N PHE A 52 2.86 0.80 1.88
CA PHE A 52 1.56 0.26 2.29
C PHE A 52 1.61 -1.26 2.50
N GLY A 53 2.28 -1.99 1.61
CA GLY A 53 2.50 -3.43 1.75
C GLY A 53 3.22 -3.78 3.05
N VAL A 54 4.29 -3.04 3.39
CA VAL A 54 5.01 -3.19 4.66
C VAL A 54 4.09 -2.91 5.85
N LEU A 55 3.31 -1.83 5.82
CA LEU A 55 2.37 -1.50 6.90
C LEU A 55 1.30 -2.57 7.10
N MET A 56 0.85 -3.21 6.02
CA MET A 56 -0.08 -4.35 6.09
C MET A 56 0.55 -5.58 6.74
N MET A 57 1.83 -5.89 6.45
CA MET A 57 2.51 -7.02 7.08
C MET A 57 2.57 -6.91 8.60
N PHE A 58 2.82 -5.70 9.11
CA PHE A 58 2.89 -5.43 10.54
C PHE A 58 1.51 -5.21 11.18
N GLY A 59 0.42 -5.26 10.41
CA GLY A 59 -0.94 -5.02 10.90
C GLY A 59 -1.17 -3.59 11.39
N ILE A 60 -0.32 -2.64 11.00
CA ILE A 60 -0.37 -1.25 11.44
C ILE A 60 -1.65 -0.57 10.93
N ILE A 61 -2.08 -0.92 9.72
CA ILE A 61 -3.31 -0.37 9.11
C ILE A 61 -4.55 -0.77 9.92
N GLN A 62 -4.64 -2.04 10.31
CA GLN A 62 -5.75 -2.55 11.11
C GLN A 62 -5.78 -1.87 12.49
N TRP A 63 -4.60 -1.68 13.10
CA TRP A 63 -4.48 -0.96 14.36
C TRP A 63 -4.91 0.51 14.23
N LEU A 64 -4.48 1.21 13.18
CA LEU A 64 -4.90 2.58 12.87
C LEU A 64 -6.42 2.69 12.68
N LEU A 65 -7.02 1.76 11.92
CA LEU A 65 -8.47 1.70 11.72
C LEU A 65 -9.23 1.56 13.04
N VAL A 66 -8.78 0.66 13.93
CA VAL A 66 -9.39 0.51 15.27
C VAL A 66 -9.25 1.79 16.09
N LEU A 67 -8.10 2.48 16.01
CA LEU A 67 -7.89 3.74 16.71
C LEU A 67 -8.86 4.83 16.21
N VAL A 68 -8.96 5.01 14.90
CA VAL A 68 -9.87 5.98 14.28
C VAL A 68 -11.33 5.64 14.58
N LEU A 69 -11.72 4.37 14.45
CA LEU A 69 -13.08 3.92 14.75
C LEU A 69 -13.46 4.19 16.21
N ARG A 70 -12.55 4.01 17.16
CA ARG A 70 -12.80 4.35 18.56
C ARG A 70 -12.98 5.84 18.81
N GLN A 71 -12.26 6.69 18.06
CA GLN A 71 -12.39 8.14 18.19
C GLN A 71 -13.67 8.67 17.54
N VAL A 72 -14.07 8.11 16.40
CA VAL A 72 -15.28 8.54 15.66
C VAL A 72 -16.55 7.92 16.27
N PHE A 73 -16.47 6.67 16.73
CA PHE A 73 -17.59 5.94 17.32
C PHE A 73 -17.24 5.43 18.72
N PRO A 74 -17.28 6.30 19.75
CA PRO A 74 -16.96 5.90 21.14
C PRO A 74 -17.95 4.87 21.73
N GLN A 75 -19.12 4.70 21.11
CA GLN A 75 -20.21 3.80 21.50
C GLN A 75 -20.07 2.37 20.94
N LEU A 76 -19.01 2.09 20.17
CA LEU A 76 -18.63 0.75 19.68
C LEU A 76 -17.60 0.05 20.58
N ASN A 77 -17.34 0.58 21.79
CA ASN A 77 -16.48 -0.02 22.81
C ASN A 77 -17.26 -0.93 23.77
#